data_AF-A0A9P6XWB1-F1
#
_entry.id   AF-A0A9P6XWB1-F1
#
_cell.length_a   1.000
_cell.length_b   1.000
_cell.length_c   1.000
_cell.angle_alpha   90.00
_cell.angle_beta   90.00
_cell.angle_gamma   90.00
#
_symmetry.space_group_name_H-M   'P 1'
#
loop_
_entity.id
_entity.type
_entity.pdbx_description
1 polymer ?
#
loop_
_entity_poly.entity_id
_entity_poly.type
_entity_poly.pdbx_seq_one_letter_code
_entity_poly.pdbx_strand_id
1 'polypeptide(L)'
;MNAFQNHAIRLACPSCTELFEQRQELLAHINQHRDFLEVARDASWIVKSENVSERFQQFRRHCIENSGKYVDVDRFFNHLLSISSILVVQKRNKYESIPSSYFPPSLLKDLYDETVKRLDFKKKIQSLQIIMSVKDTLEQLKNGEIETLDARIALLTLAKSTLDPTRSVILAVEAILPAIRDLDIEAISEHHLAASYIHPFIQGLFSSSRSNVVSHCSNTRLIDNESTDKRPDYQIDVYDQYCFSYTTSIGEIKIKNTTNRLKIVDFYRLATLAKETSRKHNLNGVICFQAIGGTLHFFYMTEQCGIWTFLELPSVTIPLIMNDLTSIVTYLDDLLSVKELHEKIKRESEPRPPSPGQQFPFDLVQTSRATLPKKRKSSLTLTYH
;
A
#
# COMPACT_ATOMS: atom_id res chain seq x y z
N MET A 1 5.02 -42.37 18.51
CA MET A 1 6.25 -41.81 17.90
C MET A 1 5.88 -40.48 17.29
N ASN A 2 6.49 -39.40 17.78
CA ASN A 2 6.18 -38.02 17.41
C ASN A 2 6.76 -37.66 16.04
N ALA A 3 5.93 -37.13 15.14
CA ALA A 3 6.35 -36.47 13.90
C ALA A 3 5.83 -35.01 13.92
N PHE A 4 6.28 -34.24 14.90
CA PHE A 4 6.29 -32.78 14.80
C PHE A 4 7.71 -32.37 14.45
N GLN A 5 8.03 -32.33 13.16
CA GLN A 5 9.26 -31.72 12.68
C GLN A 5 9.16 -30.21 12.92
N ASN A 6 10.00 -29.73 13.85
CA ASN A 6 10.32 -28.33 14.08
C ASN A 6 10.59 -27.65 12.73
N HIS A 7 9.66 -26.82 12.27
CA HIS A 7 9.96 -25.85 11.22
C HIS A 7 10.81 -24.76 11.86
N ALA A 8 12.12 -24.90 11.80
CA ALA A 8 13.04 -23.85 12.17
C ALA A 8 12.76 -22.64 11.25
N ILE A 9 12.35 -21.52 11.84
CA ILE A 9 12.16 -20.26 11.09
C ILE A 9 13.54 -19.83 10.59
N ARG A 10 13.77 -19.95 9.28
CA ARG A 10 14.99 -19.50 8.63
C ARG A 10 14.92 -17.99 8.41
N LEU A 11 15.98 -17.28 8.77
CA LEU A 11 16.14 -15.85 8.65
C LEU A 11 16.83 -15.53 7.32
N ALA A 12 16.22 -14.71 6.47
CA ALA A 12 16.80 -14.37 5.17
C ALA A 12 17.78 -13.19 5.22
N CYS A 13 18.83 -13.22 4.39
CA CYS A 13 19.69 -12.06 4.16
C CYS A 13 18.94 -10.95 3.40
N PRO A 14 19.05 -9.68 3.82
CA PRO A 14 18.46 -8.54 3.09
C PRO A 14 19.15 -8.21 1.75
N SER A 15 20.31 -8.81 1.47
CA SER A 15 21.21 -8.43 0.38
C SER A 15 21.44 -9.54 -0.64
N CYS A 16 20.99 -10.78 -0.37
CA CYS A 16 21.16 -11.93 -1.26
C CYS A 16 20.15 -13.04 -0.92
N THR A 17 20.26 -14.19 -1.60
CA THR A 17 19.34 -15.33 -1.45
C THR A 17 19.70 -16.29 -0.31
N GLU A 18 20.70 -15.97 0.51
CA GLU A 18 21.13 -16.85 1.62
C GLU A 18 20.16 -16.81 2.81
N LEU A 19 19.97 -17.99 3.42
CA LEU A 19 19.09 -18.22 4.57
C LEU A 19 19.92 -18.71 5.76
N PHE A 20 19.55 -18.28 6.96
CA PHE A 20 20.29 -18.54 8.20
C PHE A 20 19.37 -19.14 9.24
N GLU A 21 19.85 -20.11 10.01
CA GLU A 21 19.04 -20.72 11.07
C GLU A 21 19.16 -19.93 12.38
N GLN A 22 20.26 -19.19 12.55
CA GLN A 22 20.51 -18.39 13.75
C GLN A 22 20.69 -16.90 13.43
N ARG A 23 20.16 -16.04 14.31
CA ARG A 23 20.27 -14.58 14.19
C ARG A 23 21.73 -14.10 14.17
N GLN A 24 22.62 -14.78 14.88
CA GLN A 24 24.05 -14.44 14.90
C GLN A 24 24.71 -14.69 13.54
N GLU A 25 24.30 -15.73 12.82
CA GLU A 25 24.80 -16.05 11.48
C GLU A 25 24.33 -15.00 10.46
N LEU A 26 23.05 -14.62 10.51
CA LEU A 26 22.52 -13.52 9.70
C LEU A 26 23.25 -12.20 9.99
N LEU A 27 23.51 -11.87 11.26
CA LEU A 27 24.25 -10.65 11.63
C LEU A 27 25.70 -10.70 11.13
N ALA A 28 26.37 -11.85 11.21
CA ALA A 28 27.71 -12.03 10.68
C ALA A 28 27.74 -11.90 9.15
N HIS A 29 26.75 -12.46 8.46
CA HIS A 29 26.60 -12.37 7.02
C HIS A 29 26.26 -10.95 6.55
N ILE A 30 25.33 -10.24 7.22
CA ILE A 30 25.05 -8.82 6.96
C ILE A 30 26.31 -7.96 7.09
N ASN A 31 27.21 -8.28 8.03
CA ASN A 31 28.49 -7.59 8.18
C ASN A 31 29.48 -7.86 7.05
N GLN A 32 29.31 -8.93 6.27
CA GLN A 32 30.10 -9.19 5.06
C GLN A 32 29.59 -8.37 3.86
N HIS A 33 28.36 -7.85 3.93
CA HIS A 33 27.81 -6.91 2.95
C HIS A 33 28.22 -5.45 3.21
N ARG A 34 29.46 -5.20 3.63
CA ARG A 34 29.95 -3.83 3.90
C ARG A 34 30.27 -3.01 2.65
N ASP A 35 30.41 -3.64 1.48
CA ASP A 35 30.84 -2.99 0.23
C ASP A 35 29.68 -2.55 -0.69
N PHE A 36 28.49 -2.27 -0.16
CA PHE A 36 27.29 -1.90 -0.95
C PHE A 36 26.90 -0.43 -0.82
N LEU A 37 27.87 0.42 -0.49
CA LEU A 37 27.70 1.87 -0.50
C LEU A 37 28.07 2.37 -1.90
N GLU A 38 27.19 3.18 -2.47
CA GLU A 38 27.34 3.88 -3.76
C GLU A 38 26.85 3.12 -5.00
N VAL A 39 25.69 3.55 -5.49
CA VAL A 39 25.62 3.90 -6.91
C VAL A 39 25.56 5.41 -6.93
N ALA A 40 26.69 6.04 -7.25
CA ALA A 40 26.66 7.39 -7.78
C ALA A 40 25.85 7.34 -9.08
N ARG A 41 24.64 7.88 -9.06
CA ARG A 41 23.96 8.27 -10.30
C ARG A 41 24.35 9.71 -10.58
N ASP A 42 24.59 10.03 -11.84
CA ASP A 42 25.05 11.35 -12.28
C ASP A 42 24.07 12.50 -11.93
N ALA A 43 22.82 12.17 -11.58
CA ALA A 43 21.79 13.13 -11.20
C ALA A 43 21.47 13.07 -9.68
N SER A 44 21.74 14.18 -8.98
CA SER A 44 21.27 14.40 -7.60
C SER A 44 19.83 14.93 -7.60
N TRP A 45 18.99 14.42 -6.68
CA TRP A 45 17.67 15.01 -6.45
C TRP A 45 17.80 16.25 -5.58
N ILE A 46 17.63 17.43 -6.20
CA ILE A 46 17.67 18.71 -5.52
C ILE A 46 16.25 19.26 -5.34
N VAL A 47 15.91 19.69 -4.13
CA VAL A 47 14.63 20.32 -3.76
C VAL A 47 14.94 21.61 -3.01
N LYS A 48 14.54 22.76 -3.56
CA LYS A 48 14.86 24.11 -3.01
C LYS A 48 16.29 24.26 -2.46
N SER A 49 17.27 23.86 -3.27
CA SER A 49 18.71 23.91 -2.95
C SER A 49 19.22 22.89 -1.93
N GLU A 50 18.38 21.98 -1.45
CA GLU A 50 18.79 20.86 -0.59
C GLU A 50 19.03 19.60 -1.44
N ASN A 51 20.16 18.93 -1.19
CA ASN A 51 20.46 17.64 -1.84
C ASN A 51 19.78 16.49 -1.08
N VAL A 52 18.61 16.11 -1.58
CA VAL A 52 17.77 15.03 -1.00
C VAL A 52 18.48 13.69 -1.11
N SER A 53 19.16 13.44 -2.23
CA SER A 53 19.94 12.21 -2.45
C SER A 53 21.00 12.04 -1.37
N GLU A 54 21.79 13.08 -1.12
CA GLU A 54 22.83 13.04 -0.10
C GLU A 54 22.25 12.85 1.31
N ARG A 55 21.24 13.64 1.69
CA ARG A 55 20.58 13.55 3.00
C ARG A 55 19.96 12.17 3.25
N PHE A 56 19.32 11.59 2.23
CA PHE A 56 18.76 10.24 2.34
C PHE A 56 19.86 9.19 2.52
N GLN A 57 20.97 9.29 1.78
CA GLN A 57 22.09 8.36 1.95
C GLN A 57 22.73 8.47 3.34
N GLN A 58 22.89 9.69 3.87
CA GLN A 58 23.38 9.91 5.23
C GLN A 58 22.43 9.29 6.27
N PHE A 59 21.12 9.51 6.14
CA PHE A 59 20.12 8.91 7.03
C PHE A 59 20.12 7.38 6.94
N ARG A 60 20.12 6.83 5.73
CA ARG A 60 20.17 5.39 5.49
C ARG A 60 21.42 4.75 6.09
N ARG A 61 22.61 5.37 5.91
CA ARG A 61 23.86 4.90 6.49
C ARG A 61 23.77 4.83 8.01
N HIS A 62 23.25 5.89 8.64
CA HIS A 62 22.99 5.91 10.08
C HIS A 62 22.05 4.78 10.51
N CYS A 63 20.97 4.52 9.76
CA CYS A 63 20.03 3.45 10.03
C CYS A 63 20.66 2.06 9.95
N ILE A 64 21.56 1.82 9.00
CA ILE A 64 22.27 0.54 8.83
C ILE A 64 23.24 0.31 9.98
N GLU A 65 24.08 1.30 10.29
CA GLU A 65 25.06 1.26 11.38
C GLU A 65 24.41 1.01 12.75
N ASN A 66 23.16 1.46 12.91
CA ASN A 66 22.38 1.32 14.13
C ASN A 66 21.23 0.32 14.01
N SER A 67 21.24 -0.55 12.99
CA SER A 67 20.12 -1.46 12.66
C SER A 67 19.69 -2.35 13.83
N GLY A 68 20.62 -2.76 14.69
CA GLY A 68 20.32 -3.51 15.92
C GLY A 68 19.41 -2.79 16.92
N LYS A 69 19.32 -1.46 16.86
CA LYS A 69 18.44 -0.62 17.69
C LYS A 69 17.04 -0.46 17.10
N TYR A 70 16.86 -0.72 15.81
CA TYR A 70 15.64 -0.39 15.05
C TYR A 70 14.74 -1.59 14.74
N VAL A 71 14.76 -2.61 15.59
CA VAL A 71 14.01 -3.88 15.38
C VAL A 71 12.52 -3.80 15.70
N ASP A 72 12.07 -2.71 16.33
CA ASP A 72 10.66 -2.46 16.63
C ASP A 72 10.02 -1.66 15.50
N VAL A 73 9.23 -2.34 14.67
CA VAL A 73 8.59 -1.74 13.49
C VAL A 73 7.62 -0.64 13.85
N ASP A 74 6.93 -0.76 14.98
CA ASP A 74 5.90 0.21 15.38
C ASP A 74 6.50 1.58 15.63
N ARG A 75 7.76 1.61 16.11
CA ARG A 75 8.50 2.84 16.42
C ARG A 75 9.40 3.30 15.29
N PHE A 76 9.96 2.35 14.53
CA PHE A 76 11.07 2.61 13.62
C PHE A 76 10.79 2.21 12.17
N PHE A 77 9.52 2.11 11.74
CA PHE A 77 9.18 1.74 10.36
C PHE A 77 9.90 2.61 9.31
N ASN A 78 10.02 3.92 9.53
CA ASN A 78 10.78 4.82 8.64
C ASN A 78 12.27 4.47 8.56
N HIS A 79 12.89 4.06 9.67
CA HIS A 79 14.28 3.60 9.68
C HIS A 79 14.41 2.28 8.91
N LEU A 80 13.51 1.33 9.17
CA LEU A 80 13.48 0.03 8.48
C LEU A 80 13.25 0.16 6.96
N LEU A 81 12.36 1.05 6.54
CA LEU A 81 12.15 1.37 5.14
C LEU A 81 13.35 2.07 4.52
N SER A 82 14.03 2.96 5.25
CA SER A 82 15.26 3.60 4.76
C SER A 82 16.40 2.59 4.54
N ILE A 83 16.55 1.59 5.43
CA ILE A 83 17.47 0.46 5.21
C ILE A 83 17.11 -0.26 3.92
N SER A 84 15.79 -0.42 3.68
CA SER A 84 15.22 -0.94 2.45
C SER A 84 15.31 0.03 1.25
N SER A 85 16.07 1.12 1.35
CA SER A 85 16.22 2.19 0.34
C SER A 85 14.90 2.84 -0.09
N ILE A 86 13.90 2.87 0.80
CA ILE A 86 12.60 3.50 0.59
C ILE A 86 12.51 4.73 1.49
N LEU A 87 12.25 5.89 0.88
CA LEU A 87 11.89 7.13 1.55
C LEU A 87 10.37 7.28 1.54
N VAL A 88 9.76 7.31 2.72
CA VAL A 88 8.33 7.60 2.85
C VAL A 88 8.12 9.10 2.84
N VAL A 89 7.23 9.58 1.98
CA VAL A 89 6.91 11.01 1.83
C VAL A 89 5.42 11.19 2.05
N GLN A 90 5.03 11.88 3.12
CA GLN A 90 3.63 12.09 3.48
C GLN A 90 3.31 13.58 3.55
N LYS A 91 2.02 13.90 3.51
CA LYS A 91 1.52 15.26 3.72
C LYS A 91 1.85 15.75 5.14
N ARG A 92 1.88 14.82 6.10
CA ARG A 92 2.43 15.10 7.44
C ARG A 92 3.94 15.28 7.31
N ASN A 93 4.42 16.43 7.75
CA ASN A 93 5.83 16.83 7.63
C ASN A 93 6.58 16.84 8.97
N LYS A 94 5.93 16.44 10.07
CA LYS A 94 6.56 16.32 11.40
C LYS A 94 6.57 14.86 11.84
N TYR A 95 7.74 14.23 11.74
CA TYR A 95 7.97 12.87 12.21
C TYR A 95 8.79 12.88 13.49
N GLU A 96 8.32 12.20 14.52
CA GLU A 96 9.17 11.89 15.67
C GLU A 96 10.25 10.87 15.30
N SER A 97 9.95 9.99 14.35
CA SER A 97 10.82 8.91 13.93
C SER A 97 11.85 9.29 12.86
N ILE A 98 11.87 10.52 12.35
CA ILE A 98 12.90 10.97 11.40
C ILE A 98 13.59 12.19 12.01
N PRO A 99 14.88 12.10 12.38
CA PRO A 99 15.58 13.22 12.98
C PRO A 99 15.58 14.43 12.04
N SER A 100 15.22 15.60 12.56
CA SER A 100 15.15 16.86 11.79
C SER A 100 16.50 17.30 11.24
N SER A 101 17.61 16.76 11.76
CA SER A 101 18.96 16.96 11.22
C SER A 101 19.11 16.41 9.80
N TYR A 102 18.45 15.30 9.49
CA TYR A 102 18.45 14.73 8.15
C TYR A 102 17.37 15.36 7.29
N PHE A 103 16.13 15.38 7.80
CA PHE A 103 14.95 15.87 7.08
C PHE A 103 14.17 16.85 7.95
N PRO A 104 14.44 18.16 7.86
CA PRO A 104 13.64 19.15 8.56
C PRO A 104 12.21 19.17 8.01
N PRO A 105 11.20 19.54 8.82
CA PRO A 105 9.80 19.58 8.38
C PRO A 105 9.53 20.43 7.14
N SER A 106 10.29 21.51 6.93
CA SER A 106 10.21 22.33 5.72
C SER A 106 10.59 21.53 4.47
N LEU A 107 11.70 20.80 4.52
CA LEU A 107 12.17 19.96 3.41
C LEU A 107 11.18 18.84 3.10
N LEU A 108 10.61 18.19 4.12
CA LEU A 108 9.60 17.13 3.92
C LEU A 108 8.33 17.65 3.25
N LYS A 109 7.89 18.86 3.63
CA LYS A 109 6.76 19.53 2.98
C LYS A 109 7.07 19.81 1.51
N ASP A 110 8.26 20.34 1.24
CA ASP A 110 8.68 20.72 -0.11
C ASP A 110 8.87 19.48 -0.99
N LEU A 111 9.41 18.40 -0.43
CA LEU A 111 9.47 17.09 -1.07
C LEU A 111 8.09 16.59 -1.49
N TYR A 112 7.11 16.65 -0.59
CA TYR A 112 5.74 16.25 -0.89
C TYR A 112 5.13 17.12 -2.00
N ASP A 113 5.18 18.44 -1.84
CA ASP A 113 4.59 19.40 -2.77
C ASP A 113 5.23 19.31 -4.17
N GLU A 114 6.56 19.19 -4.27
CA GLU A 114 7.26 19.03 -5.55
C GLU A 114 6.98 17.67 -6.20
N THR A 115 6.93 16.58 -5.42
CA THR A 115 6.64 15.24 -5.97
C THR A 115 5.21 15.17 -6.50
N VAL A 116 4.24 15.67 -5.74
CA VAL A 116 2.83 15.77 -6.17
C VAL A 116 2.70 16.62 -7.44
N LYS A 117 3.42 17.76 -7.51
CA LYS A 117 3.43 18.62 -8.70
C LYS A 117 4.07 17.92 -9.90
N ARG A 118 5.19 17.22 -9.71
CA ARG A 118 5.89 16.46 -10.76
C ARG A 118 5.03 15.37 -11.35
N LEU A 119 4.26 14.67 -10.51
CA LEU A 119 3.32 13.64 -10.95
C LEU A 119 2.06 14.21 -11.62
N ASP A 120 1.90 15.55 -11.61
CA ASP A 120 0.71 16.24 -12.10
C ASP A 120 -0.54 15.63 -11.44
N PHE A 121 -0.49 15.53 -10.10
CA PHE A 121 -1.53 14.96 -9.26
C PHE A 121 -2.45 16.07 -8.71
N LYS A 122 -3.69 15.74 -8.28
CA LYS A 122 -4.81 16.64 -7.92
C LYS A 122 -5.62 17.15 -9.11
N LYS A 123 -6.32 16.21 -9.73
CA LYS A 123 -7.25 16.41 -10.84
C LYS A 123 -8.64 16.77 -10.32
N LYS A 124 -9.44 17.36 -11.19
CA LYS A 124 -10.82 17.73 -10.90
C LYS A 124 -11.73 17.25 -12.01
N ILE A 125 -12.88 16.71 -11.65
CA ILE A 125 -13.96 16.45 -12.58
C ILE A 125 -14.47 17.81 -13.08
N GLN A 126 -14.31 18.05 -14.38
CA GLN A 126 -14.61 19.35 -14.98
C GLN A 126 -16.12 19.63 -15.03
N SER A 127 -16.94 18.59 -15.19
CA SER A 127 -18.39 18.71 -15.30
C SER A 127 -19.05 18.66 -13.93
N LEU A 128 -19.49 19.82 -13.44
CA LEU A 128 -20.32 19.92 -12.23
C LEU A 128 -21.60 19.09 -12.35
N GLN A 129 -22.15 18.97 -13.56
CA GLN A 129 -23.34 18.17 -13.83
C GLN A 129 -23.11 16.69 -13.48
N ILE A 130 -21.92 16.14 -13.75
CA ILE A 130 -21.60 14.75 -13.39
C ILE A 130 -21.61 14.58 -11.87
N ILE A 131 -20.96 15.50 -11.15
CA ILE A 131 -20.91 15.47 -9.67
C ILE A 131 -22.32 15.56 -9.10
N MET A 132 -23.14 16.49 -9.59
CA MET A 132 -24.53 16.65 -9.17
C MET A 132 -25.35 15.41 -9.47
N SER A 133 -25.26 14.83 -10.68
CA SER A 133 -26.02 13.62 -11.02
C SER A 133 -25.65 12.41 -10.15
N VAL A 134 -24.36 12.23 -9.83
CA VAL A 134 -23.97 11.20 -8.85
C VAL A 134 -24.59 11.50 -7.49
N LYS A 135 -24.42 12.73 -6.99
CA LYS A 135 -24.94 13.14 -5.68
C LYS A 135 -26.46 12.95 -5.57
N ASP A 136 -27.21 13.48 -6.52
CA ASP A 136 -28.68 13.43 -6.54
C ASP A 136 -29.17 11.98 -6.57
N THR A 137 -28.52 11.11 -7.34
CA THR A 137 -28.85 9.67 -7.38
C THR A 137 -28.63 9.01 -6.02
N LEU A 138 -27.50 9.31 -5.35
CA LEU A 138 -27.20 8.76 -4.03
C LEU A 138 -28.12 9.32 -2.93
N GLU A 139 -28.52 10.59 -3.03
CA GLU A 139 -29.48 11.21 -2.10
C GLU A 139 -30.88 10.59 -2.24
N GLN A 140 -31.37 10.43 -3.48
CA GLN A 140 -32.64 9.75 -3.75
C GLN A 140 -32.63 8.31 -3.20
N LEU A 141 -31.55 7.55 -3.42
CA LEU A 141 -31.42 6.19 -2.88
C LEU A 141 -31.42 6.20 -1.35
N LYS A 142 -30.63 7.09 -0.74
CA LYS A 142 -30.54 7.21 0.73
C LYS A 142 -31.89 7.58 1.37
N ASN A 143 -32.68 8.42 0.71
CA ASN A 143 -33.99 8.85 1.19
C ASN A 143 -35.11 7.84 0.89
N GLY A 144 -34.81 6.73 0.19
CA GLY A 144 -35.81 5.74 -0.22
C GLY A 144 -36.73 6.21 -1.34
N GLU A 145 -36.33 7.23 -2.11
CA GLU A 145 -37.09 7.76 -3.25
C GLU A 145 -36.96 6.85 -4.48
N ILE A 146 -35.85 6.11 -4.59
CA ILE A 146 -35.58 5.13 -5.64
C ILE A 146 -35.01 3.84 -5.04
N GLU A 147 -35.22 2.71 -5.72
CA GLU A 147 -34.61 1.44 -5.31
C GLU A 147 -33.14 1.35 -5.72
N THR A 148 -32.41 0.39 -5.12
CA THR A 148 -31.00 0.15 -5.45
C THR A 148 -30.80 -0.16 -6.94
N LEU A 149 -31.72 -0.90 -7.57
CA LEU A 149 -31.59 -1.22 -9.00
C LEU A 149 -31.71 0.04 -9.88
N ASP A 150 -32.65 0.93 -9.57
CA ASP A 150 -32.84 2.19 -10.29
C ASP A 150 -31.63 3.10 -10.16
N ALA A 151 -31.08 3.23 -8.95
CA ALA A 151 -29.87 3.99 -8.69
C ALA A 151 -28.67 3.47 -9.51
N ARG A 152 -28.53 2.13 -9.59
CA ARG A 152 -27.50 1.50 -10.42
C ARG A 152 -27.70 1.79 -11.90
N ILE A 153 -28.93 1.68 -12.41
CA ILE A 153 -29.25 2.00 -13.81
C ILE A 153 -28.88 3.46 -14.13
N ALA A 154 -29.20 4.39 -13.23
CA ALA A 154 -28.87 5.81 -13.38
C ALA A 154 -27.35 6.04 -13.45
N LEU A 155 -26.58 5.49 -12.50
CA LEU A 155 -25.11 5.62 -12.50
C LEU A 155 -24.45 4.93 -13.70
N LEU A 156 -24.93 3.75 -14.11
CA LEU A 156 -24.42 3.05 -15.29
C LEU A 156 -24.73 3.83 -16.59
N THR A 157 -25.90 4.45 -16.68
CA THR A 157 -26.27 5.32 -17.81
C THR A 157 -25.37 6.55 -17.86
N LEU A 158 -25.09 7.18 -16.71
CA LEU A 158 -24.15 8.28 -16.61
C LEU A 158 -22.71 7.84 -16.97
N ALA A 159 -22.27 6.67 -16.51
CA ALA A 159 -20.95 6.13 -16.84
C ALA A 159 -20.81 5.85 -18.34
N LYS A 160 -21.87 5.33 -18.98
CA LYS A 160 -21.91 5.06 -20.42
C LYS A 160 -21.73 6.33 -21.26
N SER A 161 -22.31 7.46 -20.84
CA SER A 161 -22.19 8.76 -21.52
C SER A 161 -20.95 9.56 -21.12
N THR A 162 -20.19 9.10 -20.13
CA THR A 162 -18.97 9.76 -19.65
C THR A 162 -17.73 9.09 -20.21
N LEU A 163 -16.67 9.87 -20.49
CA LEU A 163 -15.38 9.34 -20.94
C LEU A 163 -14.50 8.91 -19.76
N ASP A 164 -13.63 7.93 -19.98
CA ASP A 164 -12.53 7.61 -19.06
C ASP A 164 -11.58 8.83 -18.96
N PRO A 165 -11.03 9.14 -17.77
CA PRO A 165 -11.05 8.32 -16.54
C PRO A 165 -12.23 8.59 -15.59
N THR A 166 -13.05 9.62 -15.86
CA THR A 166 -14.20 9.96 -14.98
C THR A 166 -15.23 8.83 -14.94
N ARG A 167 -15.40 8.10 -16.05
CA ARG A 167 -16.22 6.89 -16.11
C ARG A 167 -15.88 5.89 -15.01
N SER A 168 -14.60 5.58 -14.80
CA SER A 168 -14.18 4.61 -13.77
C SER A 168 -14.52 5.06 -12.35
N VAL A 169 -14.50 6.37 -12.08
CA VAL A 169 -14.91 6.91 -10.78
C VAL A 169 -16.41 6.64 -10.54
N ILE A 170 -17.25 6.86 -11.55
CA ILE A 170 -18.69 6.56 -11.46
C ILE A 170 -18.92 5.06 -11.26
N LEU A 171 -18.20 4.21 -12.00
CA LEU A 171 -18.29 2.75 -11.87
C LEU A 171 -17.82 2.27 -10.48
N ALA A 172 -16.81 2.89 -9.89
CA ALA A 172 -16.38 2.55 -8.52
C ALA A 172 -17.48 2.85 -7.49
N VAL A 173 -18.17 3.99 -7.62
CA VAL A 173 -19.30 4.35 -6.75
C VAL A 173 -20.49 3.42 -6.97
N GLU A 174 -20.82 3.07 -8.21
CA GLU A 174 -21.91 2.14 -8.53
C GLU A 174 -21.65 0.74 -7.96
N ALA A 175 -20.41 0.26 -8.06
CA ALA A 175 -20.06 -1.11 -7.72
C ALA A 175 -20.28 -1.48 -6.25
N ILE A 176 -20.34 -0.51 -5.34
CA ILE A 176 -20.59 -0.75 -3.91
C ILE A 176 -22.08 -0.73 -3.54
N LEU A 177 -22.95 -0.14 -4.37
CA LEU A 177 -24.39 -0.02 -4.07
C LEU A 177 -25.06 -1.38 -3.75
N PRO A 178 -24.77 -2.48 -4.47
CA PRO A 178 -25.39 -3.78 -4.17
C PRO A 178 -25.09 -4.31 -2.76
N ALA A 179 -23.99 -3.88 -2.13
CA ALA A 179 -23.59 -4.33 -0.80
C ALA A 179 -24.11 -3.43 0.33
N ILE A 180 -24.45 -2.18 0.02
CA ILE A 180 -24.92 -1.22 1.02
C ILE A 180 -26.34 -1.60 1.47
N ARG A 181 -26.53 -1.64 2.79
CA ARG A 181 -27.80 -1.95 3.45
C ARG A 181 -28.08 -0.92 4.52
N ASP A 182 -29.36 -0.72 4.81
CA ASP A 182 -29.82 0.00 5.98
C ASP A 182 -30.00 -0.98 7.14
N LEU A 183 -28.88 -1.53 7.61
CA LEU A 183 -28.83 -2.55 8.65
C LEU A 183 -27.66 -2.27 9.61
N ASP A 184 -27.89 -2.48 10.89
CA ASP A 184 -26.84 -2.51 11.90
C ASP A 184 -26.09 -3.84 11.81
N ILE A 185 -25.06 -3.89 10.97
CA ILE A 185 -24.18 -5.06 10.87
C ILE A 185 -23.27 -5.09 12.11
N GLU A 186 -23.56 -5.99 13.05
CA GLU A 186 -22.82 -6.09 14.33
C GLU A 186 -21.31 -6.32 14.14
N ALA A 187 -20.90 -7.10 13.12
CA ALA A 187 -19.50 -7.34 12.82
C ALA A 187 -19.26 -7.59 11.32
N ILE A 188 -18.36 -6.81 10.72
CA ILE A 188 -17.85 -7.03 9.36
C ILE A 188 -16.50 -7.76 9.47
N SER A 189 -16.42 -8.96 8.91
CA SER A 189 -15.16 -9.71 8.80
C SER A 189 -14.25 -9.13 7.72
N GLU A 190 -12.96 -9.43 7.76
CA GLU A 190 -11.99 -8.98 6.74
C GLU A 190 -12.38 -9.48 5.33
N HIS A 191 -12.87 -10.72 5.22
CA HIS A 191 -13.33 -11.31 3.96
C HIS A 191 -14.61 -10.63 3.45
N HIS A 192 -15.57 -10.32 4.33
CA HIS A 192 -16.76 -9.56 3.97
C HIS A 192 -16.35 -8.19 3.45
N LEU A 193 -15.52 -7.46 4.21
CA LEU A 193 -15.01 -6.15 3.80
C LEU A 193 -14.34 -6.21 2.42
N ALA A 194 -13.45 -7.18 2.22
CA ALA A 194 -12.73 -7.36 0.97
C ALA A 194 -13.68 -7.67 -0.21
N ALA A 195 -14.55 -8.66 -0.07
CA ALA A 195 -15.37 -9.16 -1.18
C ALA A 195 -16.56 -8.25 -1.52
N SER A 196 -17.19 -7.63 -0.52
CA SER A 196 -18.44 -6.88 -0.71
C SER A 196 -18.20 -5.40 -0.99
N TYR A 197 -17.10 -4.83 -0.53
CA TYR A 197 -16.86 -3.39 -0.61
C TYR A 197 -15.56 -3.05 -1.33
N ILE A 198 -14.42 -3.54 -0.85
CA ILE A 198 -13.11 -3.14 -1.38
C ILE A 198 -12.89 -3.67 -2.80
N HIS A 199 -13.18 -4.94 -3.07
CA HIS A 199 -12.96 -5.54 -4.38
C HIS A 199 -13.81 -4.91 -5.48
N PRO A 200 -15.15 -4.78 -5.33
CA PRO A 200 -15.99 -4.12 -6.34
C PRO A 200 -15.57 -2.67 -6.58
N PHE A 201 -15.24 -1.93 -5.52
CA PHE A 201 -14.81 -0.54 -5.61
C PHE A 201 -13.50 -0.39 -6.40
N ILE A 202 -12.47 -1.15 -6.02
CA ILE A 202 -11.14 -1.11 -6.64
C ILE A 202 -11.20 -1.62 -8.09
N GLN A 203 -12.00 -2.65 -8.36
CA GLN A 203 -12.23 -3.16 -9.71
C GLN A 203 -12.92 -2.10 -10.58
N GLY A 204 -13.98 -1.46 -10.06
CA GLY A 204 -14.67 -0.35 -10.71
C GLY A 204 -13.72 0.80 -11.08
N LEU A 205 -12.82 1.13 -10.15
CA LEU A 205 -11.87 2.22 -10.33
C LEU A 205 -10.77 1.90 -11.35
N PHE A 206 -10.14 0.73 -11.30
CA PHE A 206 -8.92 0.46 -12.06
C PHE A 206 -9.10 -0.48 -13.25
N SER A 207 -10.04 -1.43 -13.20
CA SER A 207 -10.14 -2.53 -14.16
C SER A 207 -11.33 -2.44 -15.11
N SER A 208 -12.47 -1.89 -14.67
CA SER A 208 -13.74 -2.04 -15.41
C SER A 208 -13.77 -1.47 -16.82
N SER A 209 -12.89 -0.51 -17.16
CA SER A 209 -12.79 0.06 -18.51
C SER A 209 -11.74 -0.61 -19.41
N ARG A 210 -10.98 -1.61 -18.91
CA ARG A 210 -9.88 -2.24 -19.66
C ARG A 210 -9.99 -3.76 -19.64
N SER A 211 -10.17 -4.37 -20.81
CA SER A 211 -10.33 -5.82 -20.95
C SER A 211 -9.09 -6.63 -20.56
N ASN A 212 -7.92 -6.00 -20.53
CA ASN A 212 -6.65 -6.65 -20.21
C ASN A 212 -6.13 -6.34 -18.80
N VAL A 213 -6.93 -5.72 -17.94
CA VAL A 213 -6.55 -5.38 -16.56
C VAL A 213 -7.45 -6.13 -15.60
N VAL A 214 -6.90 -7.06 -14.84
CA VAL A 214 -7.65 -7.95 -13.96
C VAL A 214 -7.33 -7.64 -12.51
N SER A 215 -8.38 -7.45 -11.72
CA SER A 215 -8.29 -7.25 -10.28
C SER A 215 -8.46 -8.58 -9.54
N HIS A 216 -7.62 -8.84 -8.55
CA HIS A 216 -7.61 -10.08 -7.79
C HIS A 216 -7.64 -9.81 -6.28
N CYS A 217 -8.61 -10.39 -5.57
CA CYS A 217 -8.44 -10.68 -4.15
C CYS A 217 -7.34 -11.76 -4.04
N SER A 218 -6.16 -11.36 -3.61
CA SER A 218 -4.96 -12.18 -3.73
C SER A 218 -4.57 -12.78 -2.38
N ASN A 219 -4.06 -13.99 -2.43
CA ASN A 219 -3.26 -14.63 -1.38
C ASN A 219 -2.13 -15.41 -2.05
N THR A 220 -1.71 -14.96 -3.23
CA THR A 220 -0.70 -15.59 -4.08
C THR A 220 0.59 -14.79 -4.04
N ARG A 221 1.71 -15.46 -4.33
CA ARG A 221 3.03 -14.82 -4.39
C ARG A 221 3.14 -14.04 -5.70
N LEU A 222 3.54 -12.77 -5.62
CA LEU A 222 3.85 -11.96 -6.81
C LEU A 222 5.22 -12.32 -7.41
N ILE A 223 6.11 -12.87 -6.59
CA ILE A 223 7.49 -13.18 -6.94
C ILE A 223 7.79 -14.58 -6.45
N ASP A 224 8.18 -15.45 -7.39
CA ASP A 224 8.66 -16.80 -7.12
C ASP A 224 10.08 -16.75 -6.53
N ASN A 225 10.22 -16.11 -5.38
CA ASN A 225 11.39 -16.26 -4.52
C ASN A 225 10.97 -17.17 -3.37
N GLU A 226 11.64 -18.32 -3.23
CA GLU A 226 11.39 -19.29 -2.16
C GLU A 226 11.56 -18.72 -0.75
N SER A 227 12.20 -17.55 -0.63
CA SER A 227 12.66 -16.94 0.63
C SER A 227 11.73 -15.92 1.27
N THR A 228 10.65 -15.45 0.62
CA THR A 228 9.75 -14.45 1.21
C THR A 228 8.28 -14.83 1.05
N ASP A 229 7.58 -15.13 2.14
CA ASP A 229 6.13 -15.37 2.14
C ASP A 229 5.31 -14.06 2.08
N LYS A 230 5.78 -13.09 1.30
CA LYS A 230 5.12 -11.79 1.12
C LYS A 230 4.04 -11.90 0.06
N ARG A 231 2.79 -11.96 0.49
CA ARG A 231 1.61 -12.01 -0.39
C ARG A 231 0.75 -10.79 -0.07
N PRO A 232 0.38 -9.95 -1.04
CA PRO A 232 -0.58 -8.90 -0.77
C PRO A 232 -1.98 -9.50 -0.65
N ASP A 233 -2.86 -8.85 0.10
CA ASP A 233 -4.29 -9.22 0.16
C ASP A 233 -5.00 -8.90 -1.17
N TYR A 234 -4.41 -8.03 -2.01
CA TYR A 234 -4.98 -7.60 -3.28
C TYR A 234 -3.90 -7.27 -4.33
N GLN A 235 -4.17 -7.56 -5.61
CA GLN A 235 -3.33 -7.12 -6.71
C GLN A 235 -4.14 -6.81 -7.98
N ILE A 236 -3.56 -6.01 -8.88
CA ILE A 236 -4.15 -5.70 -10.18
C ILE A 236 -3.11 -5.94 -11.26
N ASP A 237 -3.41 -6.89 -12.13
CA ASP A 237 -2.50 -7.40 -13.15
C ASP A 237 -2.91 -6.95 -14.54
N VAL A 238 -1.91 -6.66 -15.36
CA VAL A 238 -2.06 -6.38 -16.78
C VAL A 238 -1.66 -7.62 -17.56
N TYR A 239 -2.51 -8.00 -18.50
CA TYR A 239 -2.28 -9.08 -19.44
C TYR A 239 -1.95 -8.51 -20.81
N ASP A 240 -1.03 -9.15 -21.51
CA ASP A 240 -0.70 -8.88 -22.90
C ASP A 240 -0.71 -10.20 -23.67
N GLN A 241 -1.39 -10.24 -24.81
CA GLN A 241 -1.58 -11.44 -25.61
C GLN A 241 -2.05 -12.66 -24.77
N TYR A 242 -3.00 -12.44 -23.86
CA TYR A 242 -3.54 -13.44 -22.92
C TYR A 242 -2.55 -13.99 -21.87
N CYS A 243 -1.34 -13.45 -21.81
CA CYS A 243 -0.32 -13.82 -20.84
C CYS A 243 -0.18 -12.72 -19.78
N PHE A 244 0.14 -13.12 -18.54
CA PHE A 244 0.50 -12.17 -17.49
C PHE A 244 1.68 -11.30 -17.96
N SER A 245 1.55 -9.98 -17.80
CA SER A 245 2.58 -9.02 -18.19
C SER A 245 3.22 -8.39 -16.94
N TYR A 246 2.44 -7.67 -16.13
CA TYR A 246 2.95 -7.02 -14.92
C TYR A 246 1.83 -6.60 -13.97
N THR A 247 2.16 -6.44 -12.70
CA THR A 247 1.24 -5.92 -11.67
C THR A 247 1.35 -4.40 -11.55
N THR A 248 0.22 -3.69 -11.58
CA THR A 248 0.14 -2.21 -11.51
C THR A 248 -0.28 -1.68 -10.15
N SER A 249 -0.98 -2.49 -9.37
CA SER A 249 -1.44 -2.12 -8.04
C SER A 249 -1.36 -3.28 -7.08
N ILE A 250 -1.09 -2.99 -5.82
CA ILE A 250 -1.09 -3.95 -4.70
C ILE A 250 -1.83 -3.36 -3.50
N GLY A 251 -2.45 -4.21 -2.69
CA GLY A 251 -3.21 -3.75 -1.53
C GLY A 251 -3.15 -4.67 -0.33
N GLU A 252 -3.37 -4.07 0.84
CA GLU A 252 -3.53 -4.75 2.13
C GLU A 252 -4.89 -4.37 2.73
N ILE A 253 -5.59 -5.34 3.32
CA ILE A 253 -6.96 -5.13 3.82
C ILE A 253 -7.03 -5.58 5.27
N LYS A 254 -7.47 -4.70 6.16
CA LYS A 254 -7.64 -4.98 7.58
C LYS A 254 -8.93 -4.37 8.11
N ILE A 255 -9.57 -5.04 9.07
CA ILE A 255 -10.73 -4.48 9.77
C ILE A 255 -10.32 -3.32 10.70
N LYS A 256 -11.27 -2.43 11.03
CA LYS A 256 -11.02 -1.22 11.83
C LYS A 256 -10.34 -1.52 13.18
N ASN A 257 -10.79 -2.60 13.85
CA ASN A 257 -10.36 -2.99 15.19
C ASN A 257 -9.03 -3.76 15.22
N THR A 258 -8.36 -3.92 14.08
CA THR A 258 -7.01 -4.49 14.02
C THR A 258 -6.01 -3.64 14.79
N THR A 259 -5.06 -4.29 15.48
CA THR A 259 -4.03 -3.60 16.25
C THR A 259 -3.15 -2.70 15.38
N ASN A 260 -2.67 -1.59 15.94
CA ASN A 260 -1.77 -0.67 15.22
C ASN A 260 -0.51 -1.37 14.70
N ARG A 261 0.00 -2.33 15.47
CA ARG A 261 1.16 -3.12 15.07
C ARG A 261 0.94 -3.84 13.75
N LEU A 262 -0.17 -4.57 13.62
CA LEU A 262 -0.48 -5.30 12.39
C LEU A 262 -0.63 -4.34 11.21
N LYS A 263 -1.30 -3.20 11.40
CA LYS A 263 -1.41 -2.15 10.37
C LYS A 263 -0.04 -1.65 9.90
N ILE A 264 0.91 -1.44 10.81
CA ILE A 264 2.28 -0.99 10.49
C ILE A 264 3.08 -2.08 9.78
N VAL A 265 2.95 -3.33 10.22
CA VAL A 265 3.58 -4.49 9.56
C VAL A 265 3.09 -4.63 8.12
N ASP A 266 1.78 -4.50 7.89
CA ASP A 266 1.20 -4.54 6.55
C ASP A 266 1.64 -3.34 5.70
N PHE A 267 1.71 -2.15 6.28
CA PHE A 267 2.25 -0.97 5.59
C PHE A 267 3.70 -1.18 5.14
N TYR A 268 4.55 -1.75 6.01
CA TYR A 268 5.92 -2.10 5.67
C TYR A 268 5.99 -3.15 4.56
N ARG A 269 5.17 -4.22 4.66
CA ARG A 269 5.05 -5.25 3.62
C ARG A 269 4.68 -4.63 2.28
N LEU A 270 3.63 -3.83 2.26
CA LEU A 270 3.11 -3.12 1.09
C LEU A 270 4.20 -2.28 0.41
N ALA A 271 4.91 -1.43 1.16
CA ALA A 271 5.97 -0.60 0.62
C ALA A 271 7.14 -1.42 0.03
N THR A 272 7.57 -2.48 0.73
CA THR A 272 8.66 -3.32 0.22
C THR A 272 8.26 -4.10 -1.03
N LEU A 273 7.04 -4.64 -1.07
CA LEU A 273 6.49 -5.35 -2.21
C LEU A 273 6.31 -4.42 -3.41
N ALA A 274 5.87 -3.17 -3.19
CA ALA A 274 5.74 -2.18 -4.24
C ALA A 274 7.08 -1.92 -4.95
N LYS A 275 8.15 -1.71 -4.18
CA LYS A 275 9.51 -1.53 -4.70
C LYS A 275 9.94 -2.73 -5.53
N GLU A 276 9.71 -3.96 -5.04
CA GLU A 276 10.09 -5.18 -5.75
C GLU A 276 9.31 -5.35 -7.05
N THR A 277 7.99 -5.15 -7.02
CA THR A 277 7.12 -5.19 -8.20
C THR A 277 7.55 -4.16 -9.25
N SER A 278 7.79 -2.92 -8.83
CA SER A 278 8.28 -1.87 -9.74
C SER A 278 9.62 -2.25 -10.38
N ARG A 279 10.55 -2.86 -9.63
CA ARG A 279 11.84 -3.32 -10.16
C ARG A 279 11.72 -4.51 -11.10
N LYS A 280 11.03 -5.57 -10.67
CA LYS A 280 10.88 -6.82 -11.42
C LYS A 280 10.27 -6.58 -12.80
N HIS A 281 9.32 -5.65 -12.89
CA HIS A 281 8.61 -5.35 -14.13
C HIS A 281 9.08 -4.06 -14.81
N ASN A 282 10.14 -3.41 -14.32
CA ASN A 282 10.67 -2.14 -14.81
C ASN A 282 9.60 -1.03 -14.96
N LEU A 283 8.75 -0.82 -13.95
CA LEU A 283 7.60 0.09 -13.99
C LEU A 283 7.90 1.48 -13.42
N ASN A 284 7.56 2.55 -14.13
CA ASN A 284 7.74 3.94 -13.66
C ASN A 284 7.07 4.23 -12.30
N GLY A 285 6.07 3.44 -11.92
CA GLY A 285 5.59 3.33 -10.55
C GLY A 285 4.54 2.24 -10.35
N VAL A 286 4.07 2.12 -9.11
CA VAL A 286 3.02 1.17 -8.68
C VAL A 286 2.09 1.89 -7.72
N ILE A 287 0.77 1.76 -7.92
CA ILE A 287 -0.22 2.23 -6.95
C ILE A 287 -0.32 1.23 -5.82
N CYS A 288 -0.46 1.71 -4.59
CA CYS A 288 -0.69 0.87 -3.44
C CYS A 288 -1.88 1.39 -2.65
N PHE A 289 -2.58 0.51 -1.95
CA PHE A 289 -3.57 0.95 -0.98
C PHE A 289 -3.55 0.09 0.28
N GLN A 290 -3.87 0.71 1.41
CA GLN A 290 -4.17 0.01 2.65
C GLN A 290 -5.59 0.33 3.06
N ALA A 291 -6.47 -0.68 3.06
CA ALA A 291 -7.83 -0.56 3.55
C ALA A 291 -7.89 -0.87 5.05
N ILE A 292 -8.39 0.07 5.85
CA ILE A 292 -8.62 -0.08 7.29
C ILE A 292 -10.09 0.18 7.58
N GLY A 293 -10.88 -0.89 7.72
CA GLY A 293 -12.33 -0.76 7.64
C GLY A 293 -12.74 -0.20 6.28
N GLY A 294 -13.65 0.78 6.26
CA GLY A 294 -14.09 1.44 5.02
C GLY A 294 -13.13 2.50 4.46
N THR A 295 -12.00 2.78 5.12
CA THR A 295 -11.07 3.82 4.65
C THR A 295 -9.91 3.22 3.87
N LEU A 296 -9.74 3.63 2.62
CA LEU A 296 -8.62 3.29 1.75
C LEU A 296 -7.57 4.40 1.78
N HIS A 297 -6.38 4.09 2.25
CA HIS A 297 -5.23 4.98 2.20
C HIS A 297 -4.41 4.65 0.95
N PHE A 298 -4.37 5.56 -0.04
CA PHE A 298 -3.60 5.33 -1.26
C PHE A 298 -2.15 5.81 -1.11
N PHE A 299 -1.26 5.12 -1.83
CA PHE A 299 0.15 5.45 -1.94
C PHE A 299 0.65 5.21 -3.36
N TYR A 300 1.77 5.83 -3.72
CA TYR A 300 2.44 5.61 -5.00
C TYR A 300 3.92 5.33 -4.77
N MET A 301 4.38 4.18 -5.25
CA MET A 301 5.80 3.85 -5.32
C MET A 301 6.36 4.37 -6.63
N THR A 302 7.42 5.17 -6.56
CA THR A 302 8.16 5.66 -7.74
C THR A 302 9.64 5.77 -7.41
N GLU A 303 10.49 5.85 -8.43
CA GLU A 303 11.94 5.99 -8.26
C GLU A 303 12.39 7.33 -8.84
N GLN A 304 13.22 8.04 -8.09
CA GLN A 304 13.80 9.31 -8.53
C GLN A 304 15.26 9.37 -8.07
N CYS A 305 16.19 9.55 -9.03
CA CYS A 305 17.61 9.72 -8.76
C CYS A 305 18.21 8.63 -7.85
N GLY A 306 17.80 7.37 -8.04
CA GLY A 306 18.23 6.21 -7.26
C GLY A 306 17.46 5.99 -5.95
N ILE A 307 16.48 6.83 -5.63
CA ILE A 307 15.70 6.76 -4.38
C ILE A 307 14.29 6.27 -4.67
N TRP A 308 13.91 5.17 -4.02
CA TRP A 308 12.52 4.72 -4.02
C TRP A 308 11.72 5.60 -3.08
N THR A 309 10.69 6.24 -3.60
CA THR A 309 9.80 7.13 -2.86
C THR A 309 8.44 6.45 -2.74
N PHE A 310 8.00 6.24 -1.51
CA PHE A 310 6.64 5.80 -1.20
C PHE A 310 5.82 7.00 -0.78
N LEU A 311 5.13 7.60 -1.75
CA LEU A 311 4.39 8.84 -1.61
C LEU A 311 2.97 8.58 -1.12
N GLU A 312 2.54 9.28 -0.08
CA GLU A 312 1.13 9.31 0.35
C GLU A 312 0.25 10.04 -0.66
N LEU A 313 -0.83 9.38 -1.04
CA LEU A 313 -1.93 9.93 -1.83
C LEU A 313 -3.16 10.15 -0.91
N PRO A 314 -4.29 10.66 -1.43
CA PRO A 314 -5.49 10.86 -0.64
C PRO A 314 -5.99 9.57 0.02
N SER A 315 -6.70 9.75 1.13
CA SER A 315 -7.45 8.68 1.77
C SER A 315 -8.93 8.84 1.45
N VAL A 316 -9.58 7.77 1.01
CA VAL A 316 -10.99 7.76 0.63
C VAL A 316 -11.76 6.85 1.57
N THR A 317 -12.86 7.33 2.14
CA THR A 317 -13.74 6.47 2.94
C THR A 317 -14.93 6.06 2.07
N ILE A 318 -15.04 4.76 1.80
CA ILE A 318 -16.21 4.20 1.13
C ILE A 318 -17.31 3.94 2.16
N PRO A 319 -18.58 4.24 1.82
CA PRO A 319 -19.71 4.00 2.69
C PRO A 319 -19.95 2.50 2.83
N LEU A 320 -20.10 2.05 4.07
CA LEU A 320 -20.46 0.66 4.39
C LEU A 320 -21.95 0.51 4.72
N ILE A 321 -22.60 1.62 5.06
CA ILE A 321 -24.02 1.71 5.46
C ILE A 321 -24.72 2.83 4.69
N MET A 322 -26.05 2.75 4.59
CA MET A 322 -26.86 3.69 3.81
C MET A 322 -26.71 5.15 4.26
N ASN A 323 -26.62 5.40 5.56
CA ASN A 323 -26.53 6.75 6.12
C ASN A 323 -25.30 7.54 5.64
N ASP A 324 -24.20 6.85 5.37
CA ASP A 324 -22.95 7.45 4.94
C ASP A 324 -22.82 7.54 3.42
N LEU A 325 -23.81 7.04 2.65
CA LEU A 325 -23.70 6.86 1.20
C LEU A 325 -23.24 8.12 0.46
N THR A 326 -23.78 9.28 0.80
CA THR A 326 -23.48 10.55 0.11
C THR A 326 -22.08 11.09 0.43
N SER A 327 -21.41 10.59 1.47
CA SER A 327 -20.05 11.03 1.84
C SER A 327 -19.02 10.73 0.76
N ILE A 328 -19.25 9.72 -0.09
CA ILE A 328 -18.32 9.36 -1.16
C ILE A 328 -18.16 10.47 -2.20
N VAL A 329 -19.16 11.33 -2.35
CA VAL A 329 -19.17 12.46 -3.30
C VAL A 329 -18.01 13.43 -3.03
N THR A 330 -17.57 13.57 -1.77
CA THR A 330 -16.46 14.48 -1.43
C THR A 330 -15.11 14.00 -1.95
N TYR A 331 -15.01 12.73 -2.37
CA TYR A 331 -13.75 12.11 -2.81
C TYR A 331 -13.67 11.89 -4.32
N LEU A 332 -14.66 12.33 -5.12
CA LEU A 332 -14.68 12.05 -6.57
C LEU A 332 -13.45 12.62 -7.30
N ASP A 333 -13.00 13.81 -6.93
CA ASP A 333 -11.78 14.44 -7.49
C ASP A 333 -10.50 13.68 -7.07
N ASP A 334 -10.46 13.19 -5.83
CA ASP A 334 -9.34 12.39 -5.33
C ASP A 334 -9.26 11.04 -6.06
N LEU A 335 -10.41 10.39 -6.29
CA LEU A 335 -10.51 9.15 -7.06
C LEU A 335 -10.10 9.34 -8.52
N LEU A 336 -10.52 10.44 -9.15
CA LEU A 336 -10.07 10.81 -10.49
C LEU A 336 -8.54 10.95 -10.52
N SER A 337 -7.96 11.64 -9.53
CA SER A 337 -6.52 11.84 -9.43
C SER A 337 -5.75 10.51 -9.33
N VAL A 338 -6.25 9.60 -8.49
CA VAL A 338 -5.67 8.26 -8.32
C VAL A 338 -5.79 7.43 -9.61
N LYS A 339 -6.94 7.48 -10.27
CA LYS A 339 -7.16 6.78 -11.54
C LYS A 339 -6.25 7.30 -12.66
N GLU A 340 -6.15 8.61 -12.82
CA GLU A 340 -5.26 9.19 -13.83
C GLU A 340 -3.79 8.83 -13.59
N LEU A 341 -3.36 8.76 -12.32
CA LEU A 341 -2.02 8.32 -11.99
C LEU A 341 -1.81 6.83 -12.31
N HIS A 342 -2.81 5.98 -12.06
CA HIS A 342 -2.78 4.56 -12.42
C HIS A 342 -2.65 4.35 -13.94
N GLU A 343 -3.36 5.11 -14.76
CA GLU A 343 -3.26 5.02 -16.23
C GLU A 343 -1.89 5.45 -16.78
N LYS A 344 -1.11 6.23 -16.02
CA LYS A 344 0.26 6.61 -16.38
C LYS A 344 1.29 5.50 -16.08
N ILE A 345 0.91 4.41 -15.41
CA ILE A 345 1.81 3.30 -15.10
C ILE A 345 2.15 2.52 -16.37
N LYS A 346 3.45 2.37 -16.63
CA LYS A 346 3.96 1.61 -17.77
C LYS A 346 5.38 1.11 -17.50
N ARG A 347 5.79 0.14 -18.31
CA ARG A 347 7.21 -0.26 -18.39
C ARG A 347 8.04 0.88 -18.96
N GLU A 348 9.18 1.13 -18.35
CA GLU A 348 10.17 2.06 -18.88
C GLU A 348 10.94 1.40 -20.02
N SER A 349 11.29 2.21 -21.02
CA SER A 349 12.03 1.77 -22.21
C SER A 349 13.47 1.41 -21.90
N GLU A 350 14.08 2.11 -20.96
CA GLU A 350 15.43 1.83 -20.51
C GLU A 350 15.37 0.92 -19.27
N PRO A 351 16.13 -0.19 -19.24
CA PRO A 351 16.24 -1.01 -18.06
C PRO A 351 16.89 -0.18 -16.95
N ARG A 352 16.26 -0.13 -15.77
CA ARG A 352 16.84 0.55 -14.63
C ARG A 352 18.22 -0.04 -14.30
N PRO A 353 19.24 0.81 -14.07
CA PRO A 353 20.53 0.31 -13.65
C PRO A 353 20.37 -0.45 -12.33
N PRO A 354 21.16 -1.54 -12.12
CA PRO A 354 21.06 -2.33 -10.90
C PRO A 354 21.23 -1.42 -9.69
N SER A 355 20.18 -1.32 -8.86
CA SER A 355 20.28 -0.63 -7.58
C SER A 355 20.66 -1.64 -6.50
N PRO A 356 21.85 -1.55 -5.89
CA PRO A 356 22.15 -2.27 -4.67
C PRO A 356 21.29 -1.64 -3.58
N GLY A 357 20.12 -2.22 -3.37
CA GLY A 357 19.14 -1.73 -2.42
C GLY A 357 18.73 -2.89 -1.58
N GLN A 358 19.45 -3.07 -0.46
CA GLN A 358 19.10 -3.98 0.63
C GLN A 358 17.59 -3.91 0.89
N GLN A 359 16.99 -5.02 1.32
CA GLN A 359 15.61 -5.09 1.75
C GLN A 359 15.61 -5.72 3.14
N PHE A 360 15.30 -4.96 4.19
CA PHE A 360 15.32 -5.54 5.53
C PHE A 360 14.31 -6.71 5.63
N PRO A 361 14.72 -7.88 6.17
CA PRO A 361 13.92 -9.11 6.10
C PRO A 361 12.62 -8.93 6.87
N PHE A 362 11.51 -9.31 6.26
CA PHE A 362 10.19 -9.20 6.89
C PHE A 362 10.05 -10.12 8.11
N ASP A 363 10.77 -11.24 8.14
CA ASP A 363 10.75 -12.17 9.27
C ASP A 363 11.40 -11.57 10.54
N LEU A 364 12.32 -10.61 10.38
CA LEU A 364 12.88 -9.84 11.50
C LEU A 364 11.93 -8.76 12.03
N VAL A 365 10.97 -8.33 11.20
CA VAL A 365 9.91 -7.38 11.57
C VAL A 365 8.81 -8.07 12.38
N GLN A 366 8.52 -9.34 12.10
CA GLN A 366 7.51 -10.12 12.82
C GLN A 366 7.96 -10.52 14.25
N THR A 367 9.27 -10.69 14.48
CA THR A 367 9.81 -11.38 15.67
C THR A 367 10.16 -10.51 16.87
N SER A 368 9.96 -9.19 16.83
CA SER A 368 10.13 -8.34 18.02
C SER A 368 8.98 -8.55 19.03
N ARG A 369 9.21 -9.57 19.87
CA ARG A 369 8.52 -10.05 21.08
C ARG A 369 7.09 -10.57 20.89
N ALA A 370 6.99 -11.90 20.86
CA ALA A 370 5.93 -12.62 21.55
C ALA A 370 5.88 -12.16 23.01
N THR A 371 4.69 -11.72 23.42
CA THR A 371 4.33 -11.38 24.78
C THR A 371 4.46 -12.59 25.71
N LEU A 372 5.24 -12.42 26.77
CA LEU A 372 5.10 -13.02 28.10
C LEU A 372 5.13 -14.58 28.24
N PRO A 373 5.66 -15.11 29.35
CA PRO A 373 5.63 -16.54 29.61
C PRO A 373 4.18 -17.04 29.68
N LYS A 374 3.91 -18.18 29.04
CA LYS A 374 2.64 -18.93 29.18
C LYS A 374 2.22 -18.97 30.66
N LYS A 375 0.99 -18.49 30.90
CA LYS A 375 0.19 -18.57 32.15
C LYS A 375 0.74 -19.59 33.17
N ARG A 376 1.11 -19.10 34.37
CA ARG A 376 0.98 -19.93 35.58
C ARG A 376 -0.47 -20.43 35.62
N LYS A 377 -0.67 -21.74 35.51
CA LYS A 377 -1.96 -22.37 35.78
C LYS A 377 -2.32 -22.05 37.24
N SER A 378 -3.39 -21.31 37.45
CA SER A 378 -4.08 -21.28 38.74
C SER A 378 -4.83 -22.60 38.88
N SER A 379 -4.43 -23.38 39.88
CA SER A 379 -5.12 -24.55 40.39
C SER A 379 -6.47 -24.14 40.98
N LEU A 380 -7.56 -24.49 40.31
CA LEU A 380 -8.86 -24.69 40.96
C LEU A 380 -9.50 -25.94 40.37
N THR A 381 -9.28 -27.02 41.09
CA THR A 381 -10.06 -28.25 41.08
C THR A 381 -11.50 -27.90 41.45
N LEU A 382 -12.46 -28.17 40.56
CA LEU A 382 -13.85 -28.36 40.93
C LEU A 382 -14.19 -29.82 40.62
N THR A 383 -13.98 -30.67 41.62
CA THR A 383 -14.60 -31.99 41.70
C THR A 383 -16.04 -31.80 42.16
N TYR A 384 -16.97 -32.34 41.38
CA TYR A 384 -18.37 -32.54 41.73
C TYR A 384 -18.50 -33.43 42.98
N HIS A 385 -19.22 -32.95 43.98
CA HIS A 385 -20.36 -33.64 44.61
C HIS A 385 -21.21 -32.63 45.38
#